data_AF-A0A453ES59-F1
#
_entry.id   AF-A0A453ES59-F1
#
_cell.length_a   1.000
_cell.length_b   1.000
_cell.length_c   1.000
_cell.angle_alpha   90.00
_cell.angle_beta   90.00
_cell.angle_gamma   90.00
#
_symmetry.space_group_name_H-M   'P 1'
#
loop_
_entity.id
_entity.type
_entity.pdbx_description
1 polymer ?
#
loop_
_entity_poly.entity_id
_entity_poly.type
_entity_poly.pdbx_seq_one_letter_code
_entity_poly.pdbx_strand_id
1 'polypeptide(L)'
;MEPHIFRALASYLRRENLISHTRIKVEEKLTFFLYMVSQNASYEDLQLEFQHSGQTFHEYINEFFNIVPILASRFLSLRTLMSH
;
A
#
# COMPACT_ATOMS: atom_id res chain seq x y z
N MET A 1 2.43 -10.73 -8.13
CA MET A 1 3.31 -9.62 -8.54
C MET A 1 4.74 -10.09 -8.50
N GLU A 2 5.51 -9.78 -9.52
CA GLU A 2 6.90 -10.18 -9.68
C GLU A 2 7.77 -9.55 -8.57
N PRO A 3 8.73 -10.29 -7.99
CA PRO A 3 9.49 -9.81 -6.83
C PRO A 3 10.22 -8.48 -7.05
N HIS A 4 10.70 -8.24 -8.27
CA HIS A 4 11.41 -7.00 -8.60
C HIS A 4 10.45 -5.78 -8.64
N ILE A 5 9.21 -5.96 -9.10
CA ILE A 5 8.16 -4.92 -9.09
C ILE A 5 7.76 -4.60 -7.66
N PHE A 6 7.56 -5.63 -6.82
CA PHE A 6 7.27 -5.46 -5.39
C PHE A 6 8.34 -4.61 -4.69
N ARG A 7 9.62 -4.96 -4.89
CA ARG A 7 10.75 -4.25 -4.29
C ARG A 7 10.86 -2.82 -4.80
N ALA A 8 10.64 -2.59 -6.10
CA ALA A 8 10.65 -1.26 -6.69
C ALA A 8 9.54 -0.38 -6.10
N LEU A 9 8.32 -0.90 -5.97
CA LEU A 9 7.20 -0.20 -5.37
C LEU A 9 7.45 0.14 -3.90
N ALA A 10 7.86 -0.84 -3.09
CA ALA A 10 8.17 -0.60 -1.68
C ALA A 10 9.30 0.43 -1.50
N SER A 11 10.33 0.36 -2.34
CA SER A 11 11.44 1.33 -2.34
C SER A 11 10.96 2.73 -2.71
N TYR A 12 10.08 2.84 -3.70
CA TYR A 12 9.47 4.11 -4.09
C TYR A 12 8.62 4.71 -2.96
N LEU A 13 7.72 3.94 -2.36
CA LEU A 13 6.87 4.40 -1.26
C LEU A 13 7.68 4.90 -0.06
N ARG A 14 8.80 4.24 0.24
CA ARG A 14 9.73 4.67 1.28
C ARG A 14 10.49 5.93 0.89
N ARG A 15 11.06 5.98 -0.32
CA ARG A 15 11.89 7.10 -0.79
C ARG A 15 11.09 8.40 -0.87
N GLU A 16 9.84 8.31 -1.33
CA GLU A 16 8.94 9.47 -1.43
C GLU A 16 8.26 9.82 -0.09
N ASN A 17 8.59 9.09 0.98
CA ASN A 17 8.00 9.24 2.31
C ASN A 17 6.46 9.17 2.32
N LEU A 18 5.89 8.34 1.44
CA LEU A 18 4.44 8.16 1.29
C LEU A 18 3.88 7.19 2.32
N ILE A 19 4.67 6.20 2.73
CA ILE A 19 4.32 5.26 3.80
C ILE A 19 5.39 5.34 4.88
N SER A 20 4.95 5.46 6.13
CA SER A 20 5.85 5.64 7.26
C SER A 20 6.65 4.37 7.54
N HIS A 21 7.97 4.51 7.66
CA HIS A 21 8.85 3.42 8.11
C HIS A 21 8.96 3.46 9.64
N THR A 22 7.92 2.98 10.33
CA THR A 22 7.87 2.91 11.79
C THR A 22 8.25 1.52 12.28
N ARG A 23 7.41 0.89 13.11
CA ARG A 23 7.66 -0.45 13.67
C ARG A 23 7.52 -1.56 12.64
N ILE A 24 6.67 -1.38 11.63
CA ILE A 24 6.45 -2.33 10.54
C ILE A 24 7.08 -1.77 9.27
N LYS A 25 7.82 -2.62 8.54
CA LYS A 25 8.51 -2.21 7.31
C LYS A 25 7.50 -1.85 6.22
N VAL A 26 7.89 -0.98 5.30
CA VAL A 26 7.04 -0.58 4.16
C VAL A 26 6.64 -1.80 3.32
N GLU A 27 7.56 -2.76 3.16
CA GLU A 27 7.30 -4.05 2.51
C GLU A 27 6.20 -4.84 3.19
N GLU A 28 6.23 -4.97 4.52
CA GLU A 28 5.22 -5.71 5.27
C GLU A 28 3.85 -5.04 5.16
N LYS A 29 3.81 -3.71 5.34
CA LYS A 29 2.59 -2.93 5.15
C LYS A 29 2.04 -3.10 3.72
N LEU A 30 2.91 -3.08 2.71
CA LEU A 30 2.54 -3.30 1.31
C LEU A 30 2.00 -4.72 1.07
N THR A 31 2.61 -5.74 1.71
CA THR A 31 2.11 -7.12 1.66
C THR A 31 0.69 -7.21 2.21
N PHE A 32 0.42 -6.61 3.38
CA PHE A 32 -0.92 -6.65 3.99
C PHE A 32 -1.97 -5.99 3.08
N PHE A 33 -1.66 -4.82 2.54
CA PHE A 33 -2.56 -4.11 1.64
C PHE A 33 -2.85 -4.90 0.35
N LEU A 34 -1.81 -5.46 -0.28
CA LEU A 34 -1.99 -6.27 -1.48
C LEU A 34 -2.74 -7.57 -1.19
N TYR A 35 -2.49 -8.20 -0.05
CA TYR A 35 -3.25 -9.37 0.39
C TYR A 35 -4.73 -9.02 0.52
N MET A 36 -5.05 -7.95 1.26
CA MET A 36 -6.41 -7.46 1.45
C MET A 36 -7.14 -7.26 0.12
N VAL A 37 -6.55 -6.51 -0.82
CA VAL A 37 -7.21 -6.23 -2.11
C VAL A 37 -7.28 -7.47 -3.00
N SER A 38 -6.24 -8.33 -3.00
CA SER A 38 -6.21 -9.52 -3.86
C SER A 38 -7.22 -10.60 -3.45
N GLN A 39 -7.47 -10.73 -2.14
CA GLN A 39 -8.37 -11.75 -1.58
C GLN A 39 -9.73 -11.18 -1.18
N ASN A 40 -9.95 -9.88 -1.33
CA ASN A 40 -11.09 -9.16 -0.74
C ASN A 40 -11.21 -9.47 0.78
N ALA A 41 -10.07 -9.48 1.47
CA ALA A 41 -9.96 -9.91 2.85
C ALA A 41 -10.48 -8.82 3.81
N SER A 42 -11.13 -9.24 4.89
CA SER A 42 -11.49 -8.37 5.99
C SER A 42 -10.29 -8.10 6.91
N TYR A 43 -10.46 -7.19 7.88
CA TYR A 43 -9.47 -7.02 8.95
C TYR A 43 -9.34 -8.29 9.80
N GLU A 44 -10.42 -9.05 10.00
CA GLU A 44 -10.39 -10.30 10.76
C GLU A 44 -9.54 -11.36 10.05
N ASP A 45 -9.66 -11.46 8.72
CA ASP A 45 -8.82 -12.35 7.91
C ASP A 45 -7.33 -11.97 8.01
N LEU A 46 -7.01 -10.68 8.00
CA LEU A 46 -5.63 -10.20 8.18
C LEU A 46 -5.09 -10.52 9.58
N GLN A 47 -5.92 -10.41 10.61
CA GLN A 47 -5.55 -10.78 11.98
C GLN A 47 -5.25 -12.26 12.11
N LEU A 48 -6.03 -13.12 11.45
CA LEU A 48 -5.79 -14.56 11.43
C LEU A 48 -4.49 -14.92 10.67
N GLU A 49 -4.28 -14.30 9.50
CA GLU A 49 -3.14 -14.63 8.63
C GLU A 49 -1.80 -14.08 9.17
N PHE A 50 -1.78 -12.81 9.58
CA PHE A 50 -0.53 -12.10 9.91
C PHE A 50 -0.36 -11.81 11.41
N GLN A 51 -1.30 -12.22 12.26
CA GLN A 51 -1.18 -12.21 13.73
C GLN A 51 -0.87 -10.83 14.34
N HIS A 52 -1.35 -9.75 13.70
CA HIS A 52 -1.37 -8.41 14.28
C HIS A 52 -2.77 -8.05 14.80
N SER A 53 -2.89 -6.96 15.56
CA SER A 53 -4.18 -6.49 16.05
C SER A 53 -5.00 -5.81 14.94
N GLY A 54 -6.33 -5.81 15.07
CA GLY A 54 -7.21 -5.07 14.15
C GLY A 54 -6.88 -3.57 14.10
N GLN A 55 -6.53 -2.96 15.24
CA GLN A 55 -6.07 -1.56 15.29
C GLN A 55 -4.83 -1.34 14.42
N THR A 56 -3.86 -2.25 14.52
CA THR A 56 -2.63 -2.23 13.71
C THR A 56 -2.94 -2.22 12.21
N PHE A 57 -3.85 -3.09 11.76
CA PHE A 57 -4.25 -3.09 10.35
C PHE A 57 -5.04 -1.85 9.97
N HIS A 58 -5.95 -1.38 10.82
CA HIS A 58 -6.72 -0.17 10.54
C HIS A 58 -5.79 1.04 10.34
N GLU A 59 -4.77 1.20 11.17
CA GLU A 59 -3.76 2.26 11.01
C GLU A 59 -3.01 2.11 9.68
N TYR A 60 -2.46 0.92 9.38
CA TYR A 60 -1.59 0.74 8.22
C TYR A 60 -2.33 0.71 6.88
N ILE A 61 -3.51 0.12 6.84
CA ILE A 61 -4.32 0.07 5.63
C ILE A 61 -4.84 1.47 5.28
N ASN A 62 -5.17 2.29 6.28
CA ASN A 62 -5.54 3.68 6.04
C ASN A 62 -4.37 4.52 5.49
N GLU A 63 -3.11 4.23 5.86
CA GLU A 63 -1.96 4.89 5.19
C GLU A 63 -2.00 4.68 3.67
N PHE A 64 -2.36 3.48 3.20
CA PHE A 64 -2.48 3.21 1.77
C PHE A 64 -3.66 3.92 1.12
N PHE A 65 -4.85 3.89 1.73
CA PHE A 65 -6.01 4.59 1.19
C PHE A 65 -5.78 6.10 1.07
N ASN A 66 -4.99 6.70 1.97
CA ASN A 66 -4.63 8.12 1.89
C ASN A 66 -3.70 8.44 0.71
N ILE A 67 -2.83 7.53 0.31
CA ILE A 67 -1.87 7.78 -0.79
C ILE A 67 -2.39 7.34 -2.16
N VAL A 68 -3.36 6.42 -2.24
CA VAL A 68 -3.90 5.95 -3.52
C VAL A 68 -4.40 7.12 -4.40
N PRO A 69 -5.18 8.10 -3.89
CA PRO A 69 -5.56 9.28 -4.68
C PRO A 69 -4.37 10.12 -5.15
N ILE A 70 -3.33 10.25 -4.33
CA ILE A 70 -2.10 10.99 -4.67
C ILE A 70 -1.38 10.28 -5.83
N LEU A 71 -1.22 8.97 -5.74
CA LEU A 71 -0.62 8.14 -6.78
C LEU A 71 -1.45 8.16 -8.06
N ALA A 72 -2.78 8.04 -7.94
CA ALA A 72 -3.69 8.12 -9.07
C ALA A 72 -3.57 9.46 -9.80
N SER A 73 -3.58 10.58 -9.06
CA SER A 73 -3.35 11.90 -9.64
C SER A 73 -1.98 12.00 -10.33
N ARG A 74 -0.91 11.56 -9.66
CA ARG A 74 0.46 11.61 -10.22
C ARG A 74 0.64 10.77 -11.48
N PHE A 75 0.05 9.58 -11.55
CA PHE A 75 0.34 8.62 -12.64
C PHE A 75 -0.77 8.46 -13.68
N LEU A 76 -2.00 8.82 -13.35
CA LEU A 76 -3.15 8.70 -14.24
C LEU A 76 -3.59 10.06 -14.80
N SER A 77 -3.56 11.14 -14.00
CA SER A 77 -3.96 12.48 -14.47
C SER A 77 -2.95 13.16 -15.40
N LEU A 78 -1.70 12.68 -15.44
CA LEU A 78 -0.69 13.16 -16.40
C LEU A 78 -1.00 12.77 -17.86
N ARG A 79 -1.97 11.87 -18.09
CA ARG A 79 -2.32 11.37 -19.42
C ARG A 79 -3.38 12.21 -20.15
N THR A 80 -4.13 13.06 -19.44
CA THR A 80 -5.24 13.85 -20.02
C THR A 80 -4.83 15.24 -20.52
N LEU A 81 -3.62 15.72 -20.25
CA LEU A 81 -3.15 17.06 -20.66
C LEU A 81 -2.22 17.06 -21.87
N MET A 82 -1.83 15.90 -22.39
CA MET A 82 -0.94 15.78 -23.57
C MET A 82 -1.68 15.41 -24.87
N SER A 83 -3.02 15.46 -24.87
CA SER A 83 -3.86 15.25 -26.05
C SER A 83 -4.47 16.57 -26.52
N HIS A 84 -3.66 17.47 -27.06
CA HIS A 84 -4.10 18.63 -27.84
C HIS A 84 -3.14 18.84 -29.02
#